data_AF-A0A0C9V9P2-F1
#
_entry.id   AF-A0A0C9V9P2-F1
#
_cell.length_a   1.000
_cell.length_b   1.000
_cell.length_c   1.000
_cell.angle_alpha   90.00
_cell.angle_beta   90.00
_cell.angle_gamma   90.00
#
_symmetry.space_group_name_H-M   'P 1'
#
loop_
_entity.id
_entity.type
_entity.pdbx_description
1 polymer ?
#
loop_
_entity_poly.entity_id
_entity_poly.type
_entity_poly.pdbx_seq_one_letter_code
_entity_poly.pdbx_strand_id
1 'polypeptide(L)'
;MVERLGEKELNPPVSAWHRVQSQVLISTQGKPLTSAKGPKQLLQGVLHAMLGHWVLFKAGWLHRDISIGNVLLMMEPEARKPIEEFELGEYYFNKCNGFIIDGDLAGTPPFMSISLINSLVRGGEIYHTPLDDLESFVWVLLWAILDTLTKNDIRLTRVEQDWFNCLRSNSFEVLRSKGVLINDLPISQNWSPRFLTFVPLLNEWLDLAAHSAS
;
A
#
# COMPACT_ATOMS: atom_id res chain seq x y z
N MET A 1 47.71 37.40 38.39
CA MET A 1 48.54 36.81 37.32
C MET A 1 48.60 35.31 37.57
N VAL A 2 47.90 34.57 36.71
CA VAL A 2 48.15 33.20 36.17
C VAL A 2 46.78 32.65 35.77
N GLU A 3 46.53 32.66 34.45
CA GLU A 3 45.49 31.89 33.78
C GLU A 3 45.76 30.38 33.92
N ARG A 4 44.70 29.56 33.90
CA ARG A 4 44.63 28.33 33.09
C ARG A 4 43.18 27.83 32.98
N LEU A 5 42.60 28.13 31.82
CA LEU A 5 41.77 27.27 30.95
C LEU A 5 40.77 26.31 31.62
N GLY A 6 39.53 26.79 31.80
CA GLY A 6 38.35 25.94 31.82
C GLY A 6 37.81 25.80 30.40
N GLU A 7 37.77 24.58 29.89
CA GLU A 7 37.25 24.23 28.56
C GLU A 7 35.80 24.70 28.41
N LYS A 8 35.53 25.44 27.33
CA LYS A 8 34.17 25.73 26.89
C LYS A 8 33.55 24.43 26.35
N GLU A 9 32.67 23.80 27.12
CA GLU A 9 31.65 22.95 26.52
C GLU A 9 30.68 23.85 25.75
N LEU A 10 30.94 24.01 24.45
CA LEU A 10 30.02 24.63 23.52
C LEU A 10 29.17 23.53 22.87
N ASN A 11 28.30 22.88 23.63
CA ASN A 11 27.20 22.12 23.03
C ASN A 11 26.04 23.09 22.83
N PRO A 12 25.72 23.53 21.59
CA PRO A 12 24.50 24.26 21.37
C PRO A 12 23.31 23.36 21.76
N PRO A 13 22.28 23.90 22.42
CA PRO A 13 21.08 23.13 22.70
C PRO A 13 20.51 22.67 21.36
N VAL A 14 20.43 21.35 21.17
CA VAL A 14 19.71 20.75 20.06
C VAL A 14 18.31 21.34 20.08
N SER A 15 17.97 22.13 19.06
CA SER A 15 16.67 22.78 18.96
C SER A 15 15.59 21.70 19.08
N ALA A 16 14.77 21.77 20.13
CA ALA A 16 13.64 20.89 20.29
C ALA A 16 12.75 21.06 19.06
N TRP A 17 12.66 20.02 18.23
CA TRP A 17 11.73 20.01 17.10
C TRP A 17 10.32 20.27 17.64
N HIS A 18 9.74 21.42 17.30
CA HIS A 18 8.35 21.71 17.60
C HIS A 18 7.47 20.76 16.77
N ARG A 19 7.00 19.68 17.41
CA ARG A 19 5.98 18.81 16.83
C ARG A 19 4.62 19.43 17.12
N VAL A 20 3.91 19.81 16.07
CA VAL A 20 2.51 20.24 16.16
C VAL A 20 1.64 19.05 15.81
N GLN A 21 0.72 18.68 16.70
CA GLN A 21 -0.29 17.69 16.37
C GLN A 21 -1.35 18.34 15.49
N SER A 22 -1.45 17.89 14.25
CA SER A 22 -2.51 18.27 13.32
C SER A 22 -3.53 17.15 13.24
N GLN A 23 -4.82 17.49 13.25
CA GLN A 23 -5.91 16.56 13.00
C GLN A 23 -6.71 17.04 11.80
N VAL A 24 -6.89 16.17 10.81
CA VAL A 24 -7.73 16.44 9.63
C VAL A 24 -9.04 15.68 9.83
N LEU A 25 -10.15 16.41 9.90
CA LEU A 25 -11.48 15.82 9.95
C LEU A 25 -12.04 15.78 8.52
N ILE A 26 -12.36 14.58 8.04
CA ILE A 26 -12.93 14.36 6.71
C ILE A 26 -14.42 14.03 6.88
N SER A 27 -15.29 14.65 6.07
CA SER A 27 -16.74 14.39 6.12
C SER A 27 -17.11 12.97 5.69
N THR A 28 -16.30 12.39 4.82
CA THR A 28 -16.47 11.03 4.30
C THR A 28 -16.15 10.02 5.39
N GLN A 29 -17.15 9.20 5.74
CA GLN A 29 -16.96 8.15 6.72
C GLN A 29 -16.47 6.87 6.05
N GLY A 30 -15.32 6.39 6.51
CA GLY A 30 -14.70 5.16 6.05
C GLY A 30 -14.70 4.07 7.09
N LYS A 31 -14.57 2.84 6.61
CA LYS A 31 -14.26 1.65 7.42
C LYS A 31 -13.07 0.92 6.79
N PRO A 32 -12.29 0.15 7.57
CA PRO A 32 -11.12 -0.56 7.04
C PRO A 32 -11.48 -1.42 5.83
N LEU A 33 -10.60 -1.50 4.83
CA LEU A 33 -10.78 -2.36 3.66
C LEU A 33 -11.09 -3.81 4.04
N THR A 34 -10.50 -4.27 5.14
CA THR A 34 -10.66 -5.60 5.72
C THR A 34 -12.04 -5.92 6.28
N SER A 35 -12.94 -4.93 6.30
CA SER A 35 -14.36 -5.08 6.67
C SER A 35 -15.28 -5.33 5.46
N ALA A 36 -14.68 -5.64 4.29
CA ALA A 36 -15.42 -6.01 3.09
C ALA A 36 -16.32 -7.24 3.36
N LYS A 37 -17.56 -7.19 2.84
CA LYS A 37 -18.52 -8.30 2.97
C LYS A 37 -18.18 -9.51 2.08
N GLY A 38 -17.20 -9.37 1.19
CA GLY A 38 -16.75 -10.44 0.31
C GLY A 38 -15.80 -9.95 -0.80
N PRO A 39 -15.31 -10.86 -1.65
CA PRO A 39 -14.31 -10.59 -2.69
C PRO A 39 -14.68 -9.44 -3.62
N LYS A 40 -15.95 -9.37 -4.03
CA LYS A 40 -16.45 -8.30 -4.92
C LYS A 40 -16.27 -6.92 -4.30
N GLN A 41 -16.70 -6.74 -3.04
CA GLN A 41 -16.59 -5.45 -2.36
C GLN A 41 -15.13 -5.10 -2.08
N LEU A 42 -14.29 -6.09 -1.77
CA LEU A 42 -12.85 -5.91 -1.57
C LEU A 42 -12.20 -5.36 -2.85
N LEU A 43 -12.41 -6.02 -3.98
CA LEU A 43 -11.88 -5.60 -5.28
C LEU A 43 -12.41 -4.23 -5.70
N GLN A 44 -13.71 -3.97 -5.52
CA GLN A 44 -14.29 -2.65 -5.78
C GLN A 44 -13.68 -1.56 -4.89
N GLY A 45 -13.36 -1.87 -3.63
CA GLY A 45 -12.70 -0.93 -2.72
C GLY A 45 -11.32 -0.52 -3.23
N VAL A 46 -10.48 -1.50 -3.54
CA VAL A 46 -9.12 -1.28 -4.09
C VAL A 46 -9.19 -0.54 -5.42
N LEU A 47 -10.07 -0.96 -6.33
CA LEU A 47 -10.14 -0.37 -7.66
C LEU A 47 -10.66 1.07 -7.65
N HIS A 48 -11.66 1.39 -6.83
CA HIS A 48 -12.09 2.78 -6.64
C HIS A 48 -11.00 3.65 -5.97
N ALA A 49 -10.24 3.08 -5.04
CA ALA A 49 -9.11 3.75 -4.41
C ALA A 49 -8.01 4.07 -5.45
N MET A 50 -7.72 3.15 -6.38
CA MET A 50 -6.80 3.39 -7.50
C MET A 50 -7.30 4.49 -8.45
N LEU A 51 -8.61 4.55 -8.72
CA LEU A 51 -9.18 5.65 -9.49
C LEU A 51 -9.03 6.99 -8.75
N GLY A 52 -9.24 7.00 -7.43
CA GLY A 52 -8.97 8.17 -6.59
C GLY A 52 -7.50 8.60 -6.65
N HIS A 53 -6.57 7.62 -6.62
CA HIS A 53 -5.14 7.86 -6.80
C HIS A 53 -4.83 8.47 -8.18
N TRP A 54 -5.45 7.96 -9.25
CA TRP A 54 -5.30 8.53 -10.57
C TRP A 54 -5.77 10.00 -10.64
N VAL A 55 -6.92 10.32 -10.03
CA VAL A 55 -7.40 11.71 -9.94
C VAL A 55 -6.40 12.60 -9.20
N LEU A 56 -5.84 12.10 -8.09
CA LEU A 56 -4.81 12.78 -7.31
C LEU A 56 -3.53 13.03 -8.14
N PHE A 57 -3.08 12.01 -8.87
CA PHE A 57 -1.94 12.09 -9.78
C PHE A 57 -2.13 13.12 -10.89
N LYS A 58 -3.30 13.15 -11.54
CA LYS A 58 -3.62 14.16 -12.57
C LYS A 58 -3.65 15.58 -12.01
N ALA A 59 -3.89 15.74 -10.72
CA ALA A 59 -3.79 17.02 -10.01
C ALA A 59 -2.35 17.38 -9.58
N GLY A 60 -1.35 16.55 -9.90
CA GLY A 60 0.07 16.78 -9.61
C GLY A 60 0.55 16.23 -8.28
N TRP A 61 -0.22 15.36 -7.63
CA TRP A 61 0.08 14.84 -6.30
C TRP A 61 0.39 13.34 -6.34
N LEU A 62 1.38 12.93 -5.56
CA LEU A 62 1.69 11.51 -5.30
C LEU A 62 1.18 11.15 -3.90
N HIS A 63 0.69 9.92 -3.73
CA HIS A 63 0.17 9.49 -2.43
C HIS A 63 1.29 9.08 -1.48
N ARG A 64 2.28 8.31 -1.97
CA ARG A 64 3.49 7.90 -1.25
C ARG A 64 3.34 6.91 -0.10
N ASP A 65 2.15 6.81 0.48
CA ASP A 65 1.87 5.85 1.55
C ASP A 65 0.59 5.04 1.32
N ILE A 66 0.48 4.39 0.15
CA ILE A 66 -0.59 3.41 -0.06
C ILE A 66 -0.34 2.21 0.85
N SER A 67 -1.26 1.98 1.78
CA SER A 67 -1.16 0.92 2.79
C SER A 67 -2.54 0.40 3.18
N ILE A 68 -2.60 -0.72 3.90
CA ILE A 68 -3.87 -1.29 4.36
C ILE A 68 -4.67 -0.34 5.29
N GLY A 69 -3.98 0.56 6.00
CA GLY A 69 -4.61 1.57 6.85
C GLY A 69 -5.20 2.74 6.06
N ASN A 70 -4.67 2.97 4.87
CA ASN A 70 -4.95 4.16 4.06
C ASN A 70 -5.94 3.90 2.91
N VAL A 71 -6.21 2.63 2.59
CA VAL A 71 -7.29 2.25 1.68
C VAL A 71 -8.53 1.91 2.50
N LEU A 72 -9.60 2.69 2.34
CA LEU A 72 -10.84 2.56 3.10
C LEU A 72 -12.02 2.20 2.19
N LEU A 73 -12.99 1.48 2.76
CA LEU A 73 -14.32 1.33 2.17
C LEU A 73 -15.21 2.47 2.67
N MET A 74 -16.02 3.01 1.77
CA MET A 74 -17.03 4.01 2.12
C MET A 74 -18.18 3.33 2.88
N MET A 75 -18.60 3.92 4.01
CA MET A 75 -19.74 3.38 4.76
C MET A 75 -21.04 3.54 3.97
N GLU A 76 -21.21 4.68 3.29
CA GLU A 76 -22.35 4.98 2.43
C GLU A 76 -21.85 5.29 1.02
N PRO A 77 -21.91 4.33 0.07
CA PRO A 77 -21.38 4.55 -1.27
C PRO A 77 -22.03 5.75 -1.99
N GLU A 78 -21.20 6.69 -2.42
CA GLU A 78 -21.62 7.94 -3.06
C GLU A 78 -21.57 7.84 -4.58
N ALA A 79 -22.55 8.45 -5.26
CA ALA A 79 -22.47 8.61 -6.70
C ALA A 79 -21.28 9.51 -7.08
N ARG A 80 -20.50 9.08 -8.06
CA ARG A 80 -19.40 9.87 -8.64
C ARG A 80 -19.58 9.94 -10.15
N LYS A 81 -19.08 11.02 -10.75
CA LYS A 81 -19.01 11.10 -12.21
C LYS A 81 -18.03 10.04 -12.70
N PRO A 82 -18.38 9.25 -13.73
CA PRO A 82 -17.43 8.34 -14.36
C PRO A 82 -16.19 9.09 -14.84
N ILE A 83 -15.03 8.43 -14.77
CA ILE A 83 -13.81 8.95 -15.37
C ILE A 83 -13.88 8.64 -16.88
N GLU A 84 -14.04 9.69 -17.68
CA GLU A 84 -14.21 9.59 -19.14
C GLU A 84 -13.04 8.85 -19.81
N GLU A 85 -11.81 8.99 -19.27
CA GLU A 85 -10.58 8.45 -19.85
C GLU A 85 -10.51 6.90 -19.86
N PHE A 86 -11.26 6.21 -19.01
CA PHE A 86 -11.15 4.75 -18.89
C PHE A 86 -12.30 3.97 -19.55
N GLU A 87 -13.35 4.63 -20.07
CA GLU A 87 -14.53 3.98 -20.67
C GLU A 87 -15.10 2.79 -19.87
N LEU A 88 -14.91 2.75 -18.55
CA LEU A 88 -15.22 1.57 -17.73
C LEU A 88 -16.73 1.31 -17.53
N GLY A 89 -17.57 2.18 -18.09
CA GLY A 89 -19.03 2.07 -18.12
C GLY A 89 -19.73 2.36 -16.77
N GLU A 90 -21.03 2.63 -16.84
CA GLU A 90 -21.87 2.85 -15.65
C GLU A 90 -22.00 1.60 -14.77
N TYR A 91 -21.73 0.40 -15.28
CA TYR A 91 -22.00 -0.88 -14.61
C TYR A 91 -21.11 -1.15 -13.39
N TYR A 92 -19.90 -0.61 -13.38
CA TYR A 92 -18.92 -0.83 -12.30
C TYR A 92 -18.77 0.39 -11.36
N PHE A 93 -19.24 1.58 -11.77
CA PHE A 93 -18.87 2.88 -11.15
C PHE A 93 -20.04 3.80 -10.78
N ASN A 94 -21.27 3.30 -10.78
CA ASN A 94 -22.44 4.08 -10.37
C ASN A 94 -22.34 4.58 -8.91
N LYS A 95 -21.56 3.89 -8.05
CA LYS A 95 -21.23 4.36 -6.70
C LYS A 95 -19.78 4.05 -6.32
N CYS A 96 -19.10 5.06 -5.78
CA CYS A 96 -17.77 4.93 -5.19
C CYS A 96 -17.87 4.15 -3.89
N ASN A 97 -17.15 3.03 -3.81
CA ASN A 97 -17.13 2.14 -2.66
C ASN A 97 -15.82 2.21 -1.85
N GLY A 98 -14.78 2.81 -2.41
CA GLY A 98 -13.47 2.89 -1.76
C GLY A 98 -12.76 4.19 -2.08
N PHE A 99 -11.94 4.63 -1.14
CA PHE A 99 -11.16 5.86 -1.23
C PHE A 99 -9.85 5.70 -0.48
N ILE A 100 -8.89 6.56 -0.81
CA ILE A 100 -7.61 6.66 -0.13
C ILE A 100 -7.62 7.82 0.85
N ILE A 101 -6.90 7.66 1.96
CA ILE A 101 -6.63 8.70 2.95
C ILE A 101 -5.13 8.80 3.18
N ASP A 102 -4.75 9.92 3.79
CA ASP A 102 -3.37 10.21 4.18
C ASP A 102 -2.40 10.29 3.00
N GLY A 103 -1.19 10.78 3.24
CA GLY A 103 -0.17 11.01 2.23
C GLY A 103 1.17 11.25 2.90
N ASP A 104 1.61 10.28 3.69
CA ASP A 104 2.83 10.39 4.48
C ASP A 104 4.09 10.11 3.65
N LEU A 105 5.22 10.69 4.08
CA LEU A 105 6.52 10.54 3.42
C LEU A 105 7.30 9.30 3.88
N ALA A 106 6.91 8.68 4.99
CA ALA A 106 7.68 7.59 5.60
C ALA A 106 7.51 6.26 4.86
N GLY A 107 6.38 6.07 4.16
CA GLY A 107 5.96 4.84 3.51
C GLY A 107 5.83 3.66 4.48
N THR A 108 5.03 2.67 4.11
CA THR A 108 4.85 1.47 4.95
C THR A 108 5.62 0.28 4.33
N PRO A 109 6.73 -0.22 4.93
CA PRO A 109 7.65 -1.16 4.27
C PRO A 109 7.00 -2.39 3.60
N PRO A 110 6.03 -3.10 4.21
CA PRO A 110 5.39 -4.22 3.54
C PRO A 110 4.58 -3.84 2.28
N PHE A 111 4.18 -2.58 2.14
CA PHE A 111 3.44 -2.07 0.99
C PHE A 111 4.29 -1.25 0.02
N MET A 112 5.47 -0.76 0.41
CA MET A 112 6.39 -0.05 -0.49
C MET A 112 6.76 -0.89 -1.73
N SER A 113 7.00 -0.22 -2.85
CA SER A 113 7.51 -0.90 -4.04
C SER A 113 8.87 -1.54 -3.82
N ILE A 114 9.20 -2.56 -4.61
CA ILE A 114 10.52 -3.20 -4.58
C ILE A 114 11.64 -2.21 -4.88
N SER A 115 11.41 -1.30 -5.83
CA SER A 115 12.38 -0.25 -6.19
C SER A 115 12.70 0.68 -5.02
N LEU A 116 11.67 1.13 -4.29
CA LEU A 116 11.84 1.98 -3.11
C LEU A 116 12.56 1.25 -1.97
N ILE A 117 12.18 -0.01 -1.70
CA ILE A 117 12.84 -0.81 -0.67
C ILE A 117 14.31 -1.05 -1.03
N ASN A 118 14.62 -1.36 -2.30
CA ASN A 118 16.00 -1.52 -2.77
C ASN A 118 16.81 -0.24 -2.57
N SER A 119 16.23 0.92 -2.90
CA SER A 119 16.88 2.22 -2.74
C SER A 119 17.15 2.52 -1.26
N LEU A 120 16.18 2.25 -0.38
CA LEU A 120 16.32 2.37 1.07
C LEU A 120 17.43 1.46 1.62
N VAL A 121 17.44 0.18 1.25
CA VAL A 121 18.43 -0.80 1.73
C VAL A 121 19.84 -0.45 1.27
N ARG A 122 19.99 0.08 0.05
CA ARG A 122 21.29 0.49 -0.51
C ARG A 122 21.75 1.88 -0.06
N GLY A 123 20.92 2.60 0.70
CA GLY A 123 21.19 4.00 1.07
C GLY A 123 21.25 4.94 -0.13
N GLY A 124 20.54 4.60 -1.21
CA GLY A 124 20.47 5.40 -2.43
C GLY A 124 19.46 6.53 -2.32
N GLU A 125 19.41 7.37 -3.36
CA GLU A 125 18.35 8.37 -3.51
C GLU A 125 17.00 7.71 -3.73
N ILE A 126 15.97 8.24 -3.09
CA ILE A 126 14.61 7.69 -3.14
C ILE A 126 13.78 8.53 -4.11
N TYR A 127 13.38 7.92 -5.22
CA TYR A 127 12.51 8.54 -6.21
C TYR A 127 11.16 7.83 -6.23
N HIS A 128 10.17 8.43 -5.59
CA HIS A 128 8.80 7.91 -5.58
C HIS A 128 8.05 8.37 -6.84
N THR A 129 7.46 7.41 -7.54
CA THR A 129 6.71 7.60 -8.79
C THR A 129 5.26 7.10 -8.63
N PRO A 130 4.34 7.46 -9.54
CA PRO A 130 2.99 6.88 -9.55
C PRO A 130 3.00 5.35 -9.68
N LEU A 131 4.02 4.78 -10.32
CA LEU A 131 4.16 3.33 -10.47
C LEU A 131 4.40 2.65 -9.11
N ASP A 132 5.13 3.30 -8.21
CA ASP A 132 5.36 2.77 -6.86
C ASP A 132 4.08 2.72 -6.04
N ASP A 133 3.21 3.74 -6.18
CA ASP A 133 1.86 3.72 -5.58
C ASP A 133 0.99 2.61 -6.18
N LEU A 134 1.07 2.39 -7.51
CA LEU A 134 0.35 1.30 -8.18
C LEU A 134 0.82 -0.08 -7.73
N GLU A 135 2.14 -0.28 -7.57
CA GLU A 135 2.69 -1.51 -7.00
C GLU A 135 2.20 -1.73 -5.56
N SER A 136 2.11 -0.65 -4.78
CA SER A 136 1.59 -0.69 -3.41
C SER A 136 0.15 -1.20 -3.33
N PHE A 137 -0.71 -0.88 -4.31
CA PHE A 137 -2.06 -1.44 -4.38
C PHE A 137 -2.07 -2.96 -4.60
N VAL A 138 -1.10 -3.52 -5.32
CA VAL A 138 -0.94 -4.98 -5.47
C VAL A 138 -0.66 -5.62 -4.11
N TRP A 139 0.26 -5.03 -3.34
CA TRP A 139 0.63 -5.49 -2.00
C TRP A 139 -0.54 -5.39 -1.01
N VAL A 140 -1.33 -4.30 -1.09
CA VAL A 140 -2.55 -4.13 -0.28
C VAL A 140 -3.60 -5.19 -0.63
N LEU A 141 -3.85 -5.44 -1.91
CA LEU A 141 -4.82 -6.44 -2.34
C LEU A 141 -4.43 -7.84 -1.85
N LEU A 142 -3.17 -8.23 -2.03
CA LEU A 142 -2.64 -9.51 -1.59
C LEU A 142 -2.77 -9.70 -0.07
N TRP A 143 -2.36 -8.69 0.70
CA TRP A 143 -2.52 -8.69 2.15
C TRP A 143 -3.98 -8.84 2.55
N ALA A 144 -4.89 -8.09 1.92
CA ALA A 144 -6.30 -8.07 2.27
C ALA A 144 -7.02 -9.38 1.92
N ILE A 145 -6.61 -10.05 0.84
CA ILE A 145 -7.09 -11.40 0.50
C ILE A 145 -6.70 -12.38 1.62
N LEU A 146 -5.42 -12.42 2.02
CA LEU A 146 -4.92 -13.35 3.05
C LEU A 146 -5.58 -13.08 4.43
N ASP A 147 -5.73 -11.81 4.81
CA ASP A 147 -6.45 -11.41 6.01
C ASP A 147 -7.94 -11.81 5.96
N THR A 148 -8.59 -11.66 4.81
CA THR A 148 -9.99 -12.08 4.63
C THR A 148 -10.12 -13.60 4.73
N LEU A 149 -9.20 -14.36 4.16
CA LEU A 149 -9.22 -15.82 4.24
C LEU A 149 -9.11 -16.28 5.70
N THR A 150 -8.13 -15.74 6.43
CA THR A 150 -7.91 -16.09 7.85
C THR A 150 -9.08 -15.72 8.76
N LYS A 151 -9.70 -14.56 8.54
CA LYS A 151 -10.91 -14.13 9.29
C LYS A 151 -12.14 -15.00 9.07
N ASN A 152 -12.20 -15.71 7.94
CA ASN A 152 -13.28 -16.66 7.64
C ASN A 152 -12.91 -18.10 8.06
N ASP A 153 -11.98 -18.26 9.00
CA ASP A 153 -11.48 -19.54 9.51
C ASP A 153 -10.92 -20.47 8.42
N ILE A 154 -10.46 -19.89 7.31
CA ILE A 154 -9.83 -20.65 6.23
C ILE A 154 -8.36 -20.80 6.57
N ARG A 155 -7.94 -22.05 6.70
CA ARG A 155 -6.54 -22.38 6.92
C ARG A 155 -5.72 -22.07 5.67
N LEU A 156 -4.78 -21.15 5.81
CA LEU A 156 -3.78 -20.85 4.79
C LEU A 156 -2.85 -22.06 4.56
N THR A 157 -2.42 -22.26 3.32
CA THR A 157 -1.30 -23.16 3.03
C THR A 157 -0.02 -22.63 3.68
N ARG A 158 1.03 -23.47 3.79
CA ARG A 158 2.31 -23.03 4.35
C ARG A 158 2.87 -21.82 3.59
N VAL A 159 2.77 -21.86 2.27
CA VAL A 159 3.17 -20.75 1.40
C VAL A 159 2.35 -19.51 1.76
N GLU A 160 1.02 -19.56 1.66
CA GLU A 160 0.14 -18.44 2.03
C GLU A 160 0.39 -17.86 3.43
N GLN A 161 0.75 -18.69 4.41
CA GLN A 161 1.03 -18.24 5.77
C GLN A 161 2.40 -17.52 5.88
N ASP A 162 3.45 -18.06 5.27
CA ASP A 162 4.78 -17.44 5.24
C ASP A 162 4.70 -16.07 4.56
N TRP A 163 3.94 -16.03 3.48
CA TRP A 163 3.54 -14.84 2.73
C TRP A 163 2.85 -13.79 3.61
N PHE A 164 1.79 -14.20 4.31
CA PHE A 164 1.02 -13.28 5.16
C PHE A 164 1.87 -12.74 6.31
N ASN A 165 2.72 -13.57 6.92
CA ASN A 165 3.63 -13.14 7.97
C ASN A 165 4.62 -12.07 7.46
N CYS A 166 5.15 -12.23 6.25
CA CYS A 166 6.05 -11.25 5.65
C CYS A 166 5.36 -9.91 5.39
N LEU A 167 4.15 -9.92 4.83
CA LEU A 167 3.38 -8.70 4.54
C LEU A 167 2.84 -8.00 5.81
N ARG A 168 2.98 -8.62 6.99
CA ARG A 168 2.71 -8.00 8.30
C ARG A 168 3.97 -7.48 8.99
N SER A 169 5.15 -7.77 8.44
CA SER A 169 6.42 -7.35 8.99
C SER A 169 6.80 -5.97 8.46
N ASN A 170 7.22 -5.06 9.35
CA ASN A 170 7.81 -3.78 8.98
C ASN A 170 9.32 -3.87 8.71
N SER A 171 9.85 -5.08 8.56
CA SER A 171 11.26 -5.33 8.27
C SER A 171 11.56 -5.19 6.78
N PHE A 172 12.74 -4.67 6.44
CA PHE A 172 13.26 -4.68 5.08
C PHE A 172 13.51 -6.09 4.53
N GLU A 173 13.44 -7.13 5.36
CA GLU A 173 13.41 -8.53 4.92
C GLU A 173 12.23 -8.84 3.98
N VAL A 174 11.18 -8.01 3.98
CA VAL A 174 10.05 -8.13 3.04
C VAL A 174 10.49 -8.08 1.58
N LEU A 175 11.61 -7.41 1.26
CA LEU A 175 12.21 -7.40 -0.08
C LEU A 175 12.50 -8.81 -0.59
N ARG A 176 13.07 -9.67 0.28
CA ARG A 176 13.39 -11.06 -0.08
C ARG A 176 12.12 -11.80 -0.46
N SER A 177 11.05 -11.64 0.32
CA SER A 177 9.77 -12.29 0.08
C SER A 177 9.12 -11.81 -1.22
N LYS A 178 9.10 -10.49 -1.46
CA LYS A 178 8.57 -9.92 -2.71
C LYS A 178 9.34 -10.39 -3.94
N GLY A 179 10.67 -10.45 -3.85
CA GLY A 179 11.52 -11.02 -4.91
C GLY A 179 11.20 -12.49 -5.19
N VAL A 180 10.91 -13.30 -4.17
CA VAL A 180 10.48 -14.70 -4.35
C VAL A 180 9.15 -14.80 -5.11
N LEU A 181 8.15 -13.93 -4.87
CA LEU A 181 6.90 -13.96 -5.69
C LEU A 181 7.14 -13.75 -7.14
N ILE A 182 7.91 -12.70 -7.45
CA ILE A 182 8.08 -12.27 -8.82
C ILE A 182 8.75 -13.41 -9.58
N ASN A 183 9.67 -14.13 -8.94
CA ASN A 183 10.28 -15.34 -9.49
C ASN A 183 9.33 -16.54 -9.59
N ASP A 184 8.29 -16.60 -8.76
CA ASP A 184 7.27 -17.66 -8.76
C ASP A 184 6.10 -17.37 -9.74
N LEU A 185 6.19 -16.32 -10.57
CA LEU A 185 5.21 -16.04 -11.63
C LEU A 185 5.37 -17.01 -12.83
N PRO A 186 4.25 -17.50 -13.41
CA PRO A 186 2.88 -17.33 -12.95
C PRO A 186 2.59 -18.19 -11.71
N ILE A 187 1.80 -17.65 -10.78
CA ILE A 187 1.47 -18.30 -9.49
C ILE A 187 0.94 -19.74 -9.74
N SER A 188 1.64 -20.75 -9.21
CA SER A 188 1.39 -22.19 -9.51
C SER A 188 0.62 -22.98 -8.43
N GLN A 189 0.36 -24.28 -8.66
CA GLN A 189 -0.66 -25.18 -8.08
C GLN A 189 -0.72 -25.38 -6.54
N ASN A 190 0.13 -24.72 -5.73
CA ASN A 190 0.21 -24.93 -4.27
C ASN A 190 -0.61 -23.95 -3.43
N TRP A 191 -1.40 -23.10 -4.07
CA TRP A 191 -2.28 -22.13 -3.41
C TRP A 191 -3.69 -22.69 -3.22
N SER A 192 -4.40 -22.20 -2.22
CA SER A 192 -5.77 -22.63 -1.96
C SER A 192 -6.68 -22.30 -3.14
N PRO A 193 -7.69 -23.14 -3.47
CA PRO A 193 -8.61 -22.86 -4.58
C PRO A 193 -9.32 -21.50 -4.49
N ARG A 194 -9.50 -20.96 -3.27
CA ARG A 194 -10.08 -19.63 -3.05
C ARG A 194 -9.09 -18.49 -3.26
N PHE A 195 -7.79 -18.73 -3.12
CA PHE A 195 -6.77 -17.79 -3.55
C PHE A 195 -6.63 -17.81 -5.07
N LEU A 196 -6.72 -18.99 -5.69
CA LEU A 196 -6.67 -19.15 -7.15
C LEU A 196 -7.71 -18.32 -7.92
N THR A 197 -8.83 -17.93 -7.29
CA THR A 197 -9.81 -17.04 -7.93
C THR A 197 -9.27 -15.63 -8.22
N PHE A 198 -8.20 -15.22 -7.55
CA PHE A 198 -7.55 -13.92 -7.75
C PHE A 198 -6.30 -14.02 -8.65
N VAL A 199 -5.82 -15.24 -8.94
CA VAL A 199 -4.56 -15.47 -9.66
C VAL A 199 -4.50 -14.83 -11.05
N PRO A 200 -5.56 -14.85 -11.89
CA PRO A 200 -5.49 -14.17 -13.18
C PRO A 200 -5.15 -12.68 -13.05
N LEU A 201 -5.83 -11.98 -12.14
CA LEU A 201 -5.59 -10.57 -11.85
C LEU A 201 -4.21 -10.33 -11.23
N LEU A 202 -3.84 -11.14 -10.23
CA LEU A 202 -2.55 -11.00 -9.54
C LEU A 202 -1.37 -11.28 -10.47
N ASN A 203 -1.48 -12.25 -11.40
CA ASN A 203 -0.44 -12.51 -12.39
C ASN A 203 -0.22 -11.30 -13.29
N GLU A 204 -1.29 -10.72 -13.84
CA GLU A 204 -1.18 -9.51 -14.68
C GLU A 204 -0.53 -8.36 -13.92
N TRP A 205 -0.94 -8.13 -12.68
CA TRP A 205 -0.46 -7.00 -11.89
C TRP A 205 0.96 -7.18 -11.36
N LEU A 206 1.32 -8.40 -10.93
CA LEU A 206 2.67 -8.71 -10.47
C LEU A 206 3.66 -8.75 -11.65
N ASP A 207 3.23 -9.16 -12.84
CA ASP A 207 4.06 -9.08 -14.05
C ASP A 207 4.37 -7.61 -14.40
N LEU A 208 3.37 -6.72 -14.35
CA LEU A 208 3.58 -5.28 -14.52
C LEU A 208 4.54 -4.70 -13.47
N ALA A 209 4.37 -5.09 -12.20
CA ALA A 209 5.26 -4.69 -11.11
C ALA A 209 6.71 -5.15 -11.35
N ALA A 210 6.90 -6.39 -11.83
CA ALA A 210 8.22 -6.94 -12.13
C ALA A 210 8.95 -6.14 -13.21
N HIS A 211 8.25 -5.72 -14.26
CA HIS A 211 8.81 -4.89 -15.33
C HIS A 211 9.14 -3.46 -14.88
N SER A 212 8.46 -2.93 -13.86
CA SER A 212 8.78 -1.62 -13.29
C SER A 212 9.99 -1.64 -12.33
N ALA A 213 10.40 -2.83 -11.88
CA ALA A 213 11.51 -3.01 -10.94
C ALA A 213 12.86 -3.31 -11.61
N SER A 214 12.89 -3.54 -12.93
CA SER A 214 14.08 -3.79 -13.77
C SER A 214 14.58 -2.53 -14.47
#